data_AF-A0A3N4IX54-F1
#
_entry.id   AF-A0A3N4IX54-F1
#
_cell.length_a   1.000
_cell.length_b   1.000
_cell.length_c   1.000
_cell.angle_alpha   90.00
_cell.angle_beta   90.00
_cell.angle_gamma   90.00
#
_symmetry.space_group_name_H-M   'P 1'
#
loop_
_entity.id
_entity.type
_entity.pdbx_description
1 polymer ?
#
loop_
_entity_poly.entity_id
_entity_poly.type
_entity_poly.pdbx_seq_one_letter_code
_entity_poly.pdbx_strand_id
1 'polypeptide(L)'
;MAGLQQGQADHEQRLVEVQQNVAEVQQNVVELQQNVVELQQRQAGILEHIQRLKDDSSRRDKNNIAGAINSTGNLRANLLESLYGLNGLLVPNFPRTGADIERLNGSDGINALLAALGLEMGGTVVARKERFKKYIGFVAGMD
;
A
#
# COMPACT_ATOMS: atom_id res chain seq x y z
N MET A 1 -3.36 65.43 -42.67
CA MET A 1 -2.19 64.88 -41.95
C MET A 1 -2.47 64.61 -40.47
N ALA A 2 -3.12 65.51 -39.72
CA ALA A 2 -3.42 65.31 -38.29
C ALA A 2 -4.21 64.03 -37.95
N GLY A 3 -5.26 63.68 -38.71
CA GLY A 3 -6.05 62.47 -38.45
C GLY A 3 -5.29 61.15 -38.64
N LEU A 4 -4.27 61.12 -39.51
CA LEU A 4 -3.42 59.94 -39.71
C LEU A 4 -2.44 59.75 -38.56
N GLN A 5 -1.85 60.84 -38.05
CA GLN A 5 -0.98 60.79 -36.87
C GLN A 5 -1.73 60.34 -35.62
N GLN A 6 -2.95 60.80 -35.42
CA GLN A 6 -3.76 60.40 -34.28
C GLN A 6 -4.20 58.93 -34.34
N GLY A 7 -4.57 58.45 -35.54
CA GLY A 7 -4.86 57.02 -35.74
C GLY A 7 -3.62 56.13 -35.57
N GLN A 8 -2.43 56.61 -35.89
CA GLN A 8 -1.18 55.88 -35.66
C GLN A 8 -0.86 55.77 -34.16
N ALA A 9 -1.01 56.86 -33.40
CA ALA A 9 -0.78 56.86 -31.95
C ALA A 9 -1.75 55.92 -31.21
N ASP A 10 -3.02 55.87 -31.60
CA ASP A 10 -4.01 54.95 -31.01
C ASP A 10 -3.65 53.48 -31.28
N HIS A 11 -3.21 53.16 -32.50
CA HIS A 11 -2.74 51.80 -32.82
C HIS A 11 -1.48 51.42 -32.05
N GLU A 12 -0.53 52.33 -31.87
CA GLU A 12 0.68 52.09 -31.07
C GLU A 12 0.32 51.81 -29.60
N GLN A 13 -0.62 52.56 -29.02
CA GLN A 13 -1.09 52.32 -27.66
C GLN A 13 -1.78 50.95 -27.51
N ARG A 14 -2.64 50.58 -28.46
CA ARG A 14 -3.30 49.26 -28.48
C ARG A 14 -2.31 48.11 -28.67
N LEU A 15 -1.24 48.32 -29.45
CA LEU A 15 -0.17 47.33 -29.61
C LEU A 15 0.56 47.07 -28.29
N VAL A 16 0.85 48.12 -27.51
CA VAL A 16 1.48 47.99 -26.19
C VAL A 16 0.58 47.23 -25.22
N GLU A 17 -0.72 47.54 -25.19
CA GLU A 17 -1.70 46.83 -24.35
C GLU A 17 -1.79 45.34 -24.72
N VAL A 18 -1.89 45.03 -26.02
CA VAL A 18 -1.89 43.64 -26.49
C VAL A 18 -0.59 42.92 -26.10
N GLN A 19 0.55 43.59 -26.23
CA GLN A 19 1.85 43.00 -25.87
C GLN A 19 1.95 42.68 -24.39
N GLN A 20 1.38 43.54 -23.53
CA GLN A 20 1.31 43.31 -22.09
C GLN A 20 0.39 42.14 -21.74
N ASN A 21 -0.80 42.08 -22.34
CA ASN A 21 -1.74 40.97 -22.14
C ASN A 21 -1.14 39.63 -22.61
N VAL A 22 -0.40 39.63 -23.72
CA VAL A 22 0.31 38.44 -24.22
C VAL A 22 1.38 37.98 -23.23
N ALA A 23 2.13 38.90 -22.63
CA ALA A 23 3.14 38.56 -21.62
C ALA A 23 2.50 37.95 -20.36
N GLU A 24 1.37 38.50 -19.89
CA GLU A 24 0.62 37.96 -18.76
C GLU A 24 0.09 36.55 -19.04
N VAL A 25 -0.51 36.34 -20.21
CA VAL A 25 -0.99 35.01 -20.63
C VAL A 25 0.15 34.01 -20.70
N GLN A 26 1.33 34.39 -21.21
CA GLN A 26 2.50 33.51 -21.25
C GLN A 26 2.95 33.11 -19.85
N GLN A 27 2.96 34.04 -18.90
CA GLN A 27 3.28 33.74 -17.50
C GLN A 27 2.28 32.76 -16.88
N ASN A 28 0.98 32.98 -17.11
CA ASN A 28 -0.09 32.10 -16.63
C ASN A 28 0.02 30.69 -17.23
N VAL A 29 0.41 30.58 -18.51
CA VAL A 29 0.65 29.28 -19.17
C VAL A 29 1.80 28.53 -18.51
N VAL A 30 2.90 29.21 -18.15
CA VAL A 30 4.03 28.59 -17.45
C VAL A 30 3.61 28.07 -16.07
N GLU A 31 2.82 28.85 -15.33
CA GLU A 31 2.30 28.41 -14.02
C GLU A 31 1.37 27.21 -14.16
N LEU A 32 0.46 27.21 -15.13
CA LEU A 32 -0.41 26.08 -15.41
C LEU A 32 0.36 24.82 -15.79
N GLN A 33 1.43 24.96 -16.59
CA GLN A 33 2.31 23.83 -16.92
C GLN A 33 2.96 23.23 -15.66
N GLN A 34 3.42 24.08 -14.73
CA GLN A 34 3.99 23.62 -13.46
C GLN A 34 2.95 22.87 -12.60
N ASN A 35 1.73 23.39 -12.54
CA ASN A 35 0.62 22.76 -11.81
C ASN A 35 0.24 21.40 -12.42
N VAL A 36 0.24 21.28 -13.76
CA VAL A 36 -0.03 20.00 -14.44
C VAL A 36 1.02 18.95 -14.08
N VAL A 37 2.31 19.33 -14.03
CA VAL A 37 3.39 18.41 -13.63
C VAL A 37 3.20 17.93 -12.19
N GLU A 38 2.83 18.82 -11.27
CA GLU A 38 2.56 18.45 -9.89
C GLU A 38 1.35 17.49 -9.78
N LEU A 39 0.27 17.76 -10.52
CA LEU A 39 -0.90 16.89 -10.55
C LEU A 39 -0.56 15.49 -11.09
N GLN A 40 0.28 15.40 -12.12
CA GLN A 40 0.76 14.11 -12.65
C GLN A 40 1.53 13.30 -11.61
N GLN A 41 2.41 13.96 -10.83
CA GLN A 41 3.14 13.30 -9.75
C GLN A 41 2.21 12.80 -8.65
N ARG A 42 1.24 13.62 -8.24
CA ARG A 42 0.22 13.22 -7.25
C ARG A 42 -0.62 12.05 -7.76
N GLN A 43 -1.01 12.06 -9.04
CA GLN A 43 -1.76 10.97 -9.67
C GLN A 43 -0.97 9.66 -9.67
N ALA A 44 0.34 9.71 -9.97
CA ALA A 44 1.20 8.54 -9.89
C ALA A 44 1.24 7.95 -8.46
N GLY A 45 1.41 8.80 -7.43
CA GLY A 45 1.37 8.37 -6.03
C GLY A 45 0.03 7.75 -5.61
N ILE A 46 -1.09 8.27 -6.12
CA ILE A 46 -2.42 7.67 -5.90
C ILE A 46 -2.51 6.29 -6.54
N LEU A 47 -2.05 6.13 -7.78
CA LEU A 47 -2.07 4.83 -8.49
C LEU A 47 -1.24 3.77 -7.76
N GLU A 48 -0.06 4.13 -7.25
CA GLU A 48 0.77 3.25 -6.42
C GLU A 48 0.08 2.84 -5.11
N HIS A 49 -0.65 3.77 -4.48
CA HIS A 49 -1.40 3.45 -3.27
C HIS A 49 -2.58 2.50 -3.55
N ILE A 50 -3.33 2.75 -4.63
CA ILE A 50 -4.42 1.87 -5.08
C ILE A 50 -3.90 0.46 -5.38
N GLN A 51 -2.75 0.34 -6.04
CA GLN A 51 -2.17 -0.97 -6.35
C GLN A 51 -1.77 -1.72 -5.07
N ARG A 52 -1.12 -1.04 -4.11
CA ARG A 52 -0.81 -1.63 -2.78
C ARG A 52 -2.05 -2.09 -2.04
N LEU A 53 -3.12 -1.30 -2.03
CA LEU A 53 -4.39 -1.68 -1.38
C LEU A 53 -5.01 -2.92 -2.02
N LYS A 54 -4.95 -3.02 -3.35
CA LYS A 54 -5.44 -4.19 -4.10
C LYS A 54 -4.66 -5.44 -3.73
N ASP A 55 -3.33 -5.35 -3.70
CA ASP A 55 -2.46 -6.48 -3.36
C ASP A 55 -2.67 -6.93 -1.91
N ASP A 56 -2.82 -5.97 -0.98
CA ASP A 56 -3.14 -6.21 0.42
C ASP A 56 -4.50 -6.88 0.61
N SER A 57 -5.52 -6.47 -0.15
CA SER A 57 -6.85 -7.10 -0.11
C SER A 57 -6.76 -8.53 -0.60
N SER A 58 -6.12 -8.76 -1.76
CA SER A 58 -5.95 -10.11 -2.31
C SER A 58 -5.19 -11.04 -1.35
N ARG A 59 -4.14 -10.54 -0.69
CA ARG A 59 -3.41 -11.27 0.35
C ARG A 59 -4.34 -11.64 1.51
N ARG A 60 -5.11 -10.68 2.02
CA ARG A 60 -6.03 -10.91 3.14
C ARG A 60 -7.09 -11.94 2.78
N ASP A 61 -7.65 -11.89 1.58
CA ASP A 61 -8.66 -12.86 1.13
C ASP A 61 -8.09 -14.28 1.10
N LYS A 62 -6.87 -14.45 0.57
CA LYS A 62 -6.17 -15.75 0.60
C LYS A 62 -5.90 -16.23 2.03
N ASN A 63 -5.47 -15.33 2.92
CA ASN A 63 -5.21 -15.66 4.33
C ASN A 63 -6.49 -15.99 5.10
N ASN A 64 -7.61 -15.34 4.79
CA ASN A 64 -8.91 -15.65 5.38
C ASN A 64 -9.36 -17.07 5.00
N ILE A 65 -9.17 -17.46 3.73
CA ILE A 65 -9.44 -18.83 3.26
C ILE A 65 -8.52 -19.83 3.96
N ALA A 66 -7.21 -19.57 3.99
CA ALA A 66 -6.25 -20.44 4.68
C ALA A 66 -6.59 -20.57 6.18
N GLY A 67 -6.95 -19.47 6.84
CA GLY A 67 -7.39 -19.45 8.23
C GLY A 67 -8.67 -20.25 8.47
N ALA A 68 -9.64 -20.19 7.56
CA ALA A 68 -10.86 -21.00 7.62
C ALA A 68 -10.58 -22.49 7.40
N ILE A 69 -9.64 -22.85 6.51
CA ILE A 69 -9.18 -24.23 6.34
C ILE A 69 -8.51 -24.72 7.64
N ASN A 70 -7.61 -23.90 8.19
CA ASN A 70 -6.89 -24.23 9.42
C ASN A 70 -7.81 -24.35 10.65
N SER A 71 -8.95 -23.66 10.66
CA SER A 71 -9.92 -23.73 11.76
C SER A 71 -10.87 -24.93 11.68
N THR A 72 -10.99 -25.58 10.52
CA THR A 72 -11.87 -26.74 10.32
C THR A 72 -11.18 -28.08 10.60
N GLY A 73 -9.87 -28.09 10.81
CA GLY A 73 -9.09 -29.30 11.10
C GLY A 73 -9.18 -29.76 12.56
N ASN A 74 -9.36 -31.07 12.78
CA ASN A 74 -9.18 -31.70 14.08
C ASN A 74 -7.70 -31.64 14.55
N LEU A 75 -7.54 -31.44 15.86
CA LEU A 75 -6.32 -31.07 16.58
C LEU A 75 -5.15 -32.05 16.32
N ARG A 76 -3.98 -31.49 15.98
CA ARG A 76 -2.65 -32.13 15.85
C ARG A 76 -2.30 -32.89 14.57
N ALA A 77 -3.24 -33.47 13.81
CA ALA A 77 -2.91 -34.35 12.66
C ALA A 77 -3.15 -33.73 11.27
N ASN A 78 -3.91 -32.63 11.17
CA ASN A 78 -4.20 -32.00 9.88
C ASN A 78 -3.09 -31.07 9.42
N LEU A 79 -2.85 -31.08 8.11
CA LEU A 79 -1.92 -30.19 7.44
C LEU A 79 -2.46 -28.76 7.52
N LEU A 80 -1.63 -27.84 8.01
CA LEU A 80 -1.91 -26.42 7.99
C LEU A 80 -1.66 -25.86 6.60
N GLU A 81 -2.64 -25.09 6.11
CA GLU A 81 -2.49 -24.27 4.93
C GLU A 81 -1.61 -23.07 5.26
N SER A 82 -0.57 -22.85 4.44
CA SER A 82 0.36 -21.74 4.64
C SER A 82 -0.32 -20.41 4.33
N LEU A 83 -0.07 -19.43 5.19
CA LEU A 83 -0.49 -18.05 4.91
C LEU A 83 0.53 -17.35 4.01
N TYR A 84 0.10 -16.20 3.47
CA TYR A 84 0.90 -15.26 2.70
C TYR A 84 1.37 -14.11 3.61
N GLY A 85 2.67 -13.81 3.54
CA GLY A 85 3.31 -12.75 4.31
C GLY A 85 3.13 -11.36 3.69
N LEU A 86 3.70 -10.33 4.33
CA LEU A 86 3.59 -8.93 3.89
C LEU A 86 4.07 -8.69 2.44
N ASN A 87 4.98 -9.53 1.95
CA ASN A 87 5.49 -9.52 0.58
C ASN A 87 4.54 -10.19 -0.45
N GLY A 88 3.38 -10.69 -0.04
CA GLY A 88 2.43 -11.38 -0.92
C GLY A 88 2.86 -12.80 -1.33
N LEU A 89 3.97 -13.32 -0.79
CA LEU A 89 4.45 -14.69 -0.99
C LEU A 89 4.07 -15.57 0.19
N LEU A 90 4.11 -16.89 -0.01
CA LEU A 90 3.96 -17.84 1.09
C LEU A 90 4.99 -17.58 2.20
N VAL A 91 4.54 -17.66 3.45
CA VAL A 91 5.42 -17.52 4.60
C VAL A 91 6.45 -18.67 4.59
N PRO A 92 7.76 -18.36 4.58
CA PRO A 92 8.78 -19.38 4.56
C PRO A 92 8.79 -20.18 5.88
N ASN A 93 9.07 -21.48 5.79
CA ASN A 93 9.10 -22.39 6.94
C ASN A 93 7.80 -22.40 7.75
N PHE A 94 6.66 -22.20 7.09
CA PHE A 94 5.36 -22.27 7.75
C PHE A 94 5.15 -23.67 8.37
N PRO A 95 4.75 -23.77 9.65
CA PRO A 95 4.51 -25.05 10.31
C PRO A 95 3.49 -25.89 9.55
N ARG A 96 3.77 -27.18 9.33
CA ARG A 96 2.85 -28.08 8.62
C ARG A 96 1.74 -28.60 9.52
N THR A 97 1.96 -28.63 10.83
CA THR A 97 1.01 -29.17 11.80
C THR A 97 1.05 -28.37 13.10
N GLY A 98 0.03 -28.53 13.95
CA GLY A 98 0.05 -27.98 15.31
C GLY A 98 1.25 -28.47 16.14
N ALA A 99 1.71 -29.71 15.93
CA ALA A 99 2.90 -30.22 16.62
C ALA A 99 4.18 -29.48 16.22
N ASP A 100 4.27 -29.01 14.97
CA ASP A 100 5.41 -28.19 14.52
C ASP A 100 5.42 -26.83 15.21
N ILE A 101 4.23 -26.24 15.46
CA ILE A 101 4.09 -25.01 16.25
C ILE A 101 4.58 -25.24 17.68
N GLU A 102 4.20 -26.36 18.30
CA GLU A 102 4.63 -26.70 19.66
C GLU A 102 6.16 -26.85 19.76
N ARG A 103 6.82 -27.33 18.71
CA ARG A 103 8.29 -27.48 18.66
C ARG A 103 9.06 -26.17 18.52
N LEU A 104 8.41 -25.04 18.25
CA LEU A 104 9.05 -23.72 18.13
C LEU A 104 9.51 -23.19 19.51
N ASN A 105 10.52 -23.81 20.10
CA ASN A 105 10.97 -23.49 21.47
C ASN A 105 11.96 -22.33 21.55
N GLY A 106 12.55 -21.93 20.43
CA GLY A 106 13.40 -20.75 20.30
C GLY A 106 12.61 -19.51 19.85
N SER A 107 13.08 -18.33 20.24
CA SER A 107 12.47 -17.06 19.84
C SER A 107 12.56 -16.81 18.33
N ASP A 108 13.63 -17.25 17.67
CA ASP A 108 13.90 -16.90 16.26
C ASP A 108 12.86 -17.47 15.30
N GLY A 109 12.46 -18.73 15.47
CA GLY A 109 11.48 -19.38 14.59
C GLY A 109 10.10 -18.73 14.69
N ILE A 110 9.60 -18.51 15.92
CA ILE A 110 8.30 -17.86 16.10
C ILE A 110 8.34 -16.37 15.71
N ASN A 111 9.44 -15.67 15.99
CA ASN A 111 9.60 -14.26 15.60
C ASN A 111 9.63 -14.10 14.08
N ALA A 112 10.30 -14.99 13.36
CA ALA A 112 10.31 -14.97 11.89
C ALA A 112 8.90 -15.12 11.31
N LEU A 113 8.09 -16.04 11.86
CA LEU A 113 6.69 -16.22 11.44
C LEU A 113 5.83 -15.00 11.75
N LEU A 114 5.95 -14.43 12.95
CA LEU A 114 5.23 -13.22 13.34
C LEU A 114 5.62 -12.02 12.48
N ALA A 115 6.92 -11.82 12.24
CA ALA A 115 7.44 -10.75 11.40
C ALA A 115 6.92 -10.87 9.95
N ALA A 116 6.94 -12.09 9.39
CA ALA A 116 6.42 -12.33 8.04
C ALA A 116 4.93 -11.98 7.91
N LEU A 117 4.15 -12.13 8.99
CA LEU A 117 2.72 -11.83 9.06
C LEU A 117 2.41 -10.41 9.57
N GLY A 118 3.42 -9.60 9.91
CA GLY A 118 3.24 -8.26 10.47
C GLY A 118 2.63 -8.24 11.87
N LEU A 119 2.86 -9.29 12.67
CA LEU A 119 2.35 -9.44 14.03
C LEU A 119 3.38 -8.97 15.06
N GLU A 120 2.92 -8.41 16.18
CA GLU A 120 3.83 -8.01 17.26
C GLU A 120 4.54 -9.23 17.90
N MET A 121 5.85 -9.08 18.13
CA MET A 121 6.78 -10.10 18.64
C MET A 121 7.08 -9.97 20.14
N GLY A 122 6.35 -9.12 20.87
CA GLY A 122 6.50 -8.93 22.31
C GLY A 122 6.06 -10.15 23.13
N GLY A 123 6.55 -10.22 24.38
CA GLY A 123 6.12 -11.21 25.37
C GLY A 123 6.90 -12.54 25.36
N THR A 124 6.34 -13.53 26.06
CA THR A 124 6.92 -14.88 26.16
C THR A 124 6.75 -15.66 24.87
N VAL A 125 7.58 -16.70 24.66
CA VAL A 125 7.44 -17.61 23.50
C VAL A 125 6.04 -18.24 23.46
N VAL A 126 5.47 -18.57 24.62
CA VAL A 126 4.11 -19.10 24.73
C VAL A 126 3.07 -18.09 24.23
N ALA A 127 3.14 -16.84 24.68
CA ALA A 127 2.21 -15.79 24.23
C ALA A 127 2.31 -15.53 22.72
N ARG A 128 3.53 -15.58 22.18
CA ARG A 128 3.78 -15.48 20.74
C ARG A 128 3.20 -16.65 19.95
N LYS A 129 3.36 -17.89 20.43
CA LYS A 129 2.75 -19.08 19.83
C LYS A 129 1.23 -18.98 19.83
N GLU A 130 0.62 -18.61 20.94
CA GLU A 130 -0.84 -18.46 21.03
C GLU A 130 -1.37 -17.38 20.08
N ARG A 131 -0.66 -16.26 19.98
CA ARG A 131 -0.99 -15.21 19.01
C ARG A 131 -0.91 -15.72 17.57
N PHE A 132 0.16 -16.42 17.23
CA PHE A 132 0.32 -17.03 15.92
C PHE A 132 -0.80 -18.01 15.61
N LYS A 133 -1.07 -18.97 16.51
CA LYS A 133 -2.15 -19.95 16.40
C LYS A 133 -3.51 -19.28 16.15
N LYS A 134 -3.86 -18.30 16.99
CA LYS A 134 -5.11 -17.53 16.85
C LYS A 134 -5.21 -16.83 15.50
N TYR A 135 -4.12 -16.23 15.03
CA TYR A 135 -4.10 -15.53 13.75
C TYR A 135 -4.29 -16.46 12.55
N ILE A 136 -3.65 -17.64 12.57
CA ILE A 136 -3.74 -18.60 11.48
C ILE A 136 -5.03 -19.43 11.52
N GLY A 137 -5.97 -19.13 12.42
CA GLY A 137 -7.22 -19.90 12.60
C GLY A 137 -7.04 -21.23 13.34
N PHE A 138 -5.85 -21.51 13.89
CA PHE A 138 -5.60 -22.74 14.64
C PHE A 138 -6.08 -22.58 16.09
N VAL A 139 -7.30 -23.05 16.37
CA VAL A 139 -7.83 -23.09 17.74
C VAL A 139 -7.33 -24.37 18.41
N ALA A 140 -6.28 -24.26 19.22
CA ALA A 140 -5.98 -25.29 20.20
C ALA A 140 -7.13 -25.30 21.22
N GLY A 141 -7.65 -26.48 21.55
CA GLY A 141 -8.83 -26.67 22.38
C GLY A 141 -8.92 -25.69 23.54
N MET A 142 -10.06 -25.02 23.64
CA MET A 142 -10.58 -24.57 24.93
C MET A 142 -10.85 -25.84 25.73
N ASP A 143 -9.99 -26.10 26.73
CA ASP A 143 -10.37 -26.91 27.87
C ASP A 143 -11.24 -26.04 28.81
#